data_AF-A0A485A621-F1
#
_entry.id   AF-A0A485A621-F1
#
_cell.length_a   1.000
_cell.length_b   1.000
_cell.length_c   1.000
_cell.angle_alpha   90.00
_cell.angle_beta   90.00
_cell.angle_gamma   90.00
#
_symmetry.space_group_name_H-M   'P 1'
#
loop_
_entity.id
_entity.type
_entity.pdbx_description
1 polymer ?
#
loop_
_entity_poly.entity_id
_entity_poly.type
_entity_poly.pdbx_seq_one_letter_code
_entity_poly.pdbx_strand_id
1 'polypeptide(L)' 'MPVLVRELLKGGLLHEDVNTVAGFGLSHYTMEPWLNEGKLDWREGATASLDDNIIATLRQAFL' A
#
# COMPACT_ATOMS: atom_id res chain seq x y z
N MET A 1 3.45 -1.11 3.88
CA MET A 1 3.98 -0.10 2.93
C MET A 1 2.86 0.35 2.01
N PRO A 2 1.85 1.09 2.52
CA PRO A 2 0.60 1.32 1.79
C PRO A 2 0.78 2.04 0.44
N VAL A 3 1.57 3.13 0.45
CA VAL A 3 1.76 4.01 -0.71
C VAL A 3 2.41 3.26 -1.88
N LEU A 4 3.52 2.56 -1.62
CA LEU A 4 4.27 1.86 -2.66
C LEU A 4 3.45 0.73 -3.30
N VAL A 5 2.81 -0.12 -2.48
CA VAL A 5 2.00 -1.24 -2.98
C VAL A 5 0.84 -0.71 -3.82
N ARG A 6 0.16 0.33 -3.34
CA ARG A 6 -0.95 0.97 -4.07
C ARG A 6 -0.49 1.54 -5.41
N GLU A 7 0.62 2.25 -5.43
CA GLU A 7 1.14 2.89 -6.65
C GLU A 7 1.50 1.83 -7.70
N LEU A 8 2.18 0.75 -7.31
CA LEU A 8 2.54 -0.33 -8.22
C LEU A 8 1.33 -1.14 -8.70
N LEU A 9 0.34 -1.40 -7.84
CA LEU A 9 -0.92 -2.04 -8.24
C LEU A 9 -1.68 -1.19 -9.26
N LYS A 10 -1.79 0.13 -9.05
CA LYS A 10 -2.39 1.06 -10.02
C LYS A 10 -1.67 1.04 -11.36
N GLY A 11 -0.34 0.88 -11.35
CA GLY A 11 0.48 0.74 -12.55
C GLY A 11 0.44 -0.62 -13.23
N GLY A 12 -0.26 -1.61 -12.66
CA GLY A 12 -0.23 -3.00 -13.16
C GLY A 12 1.13 -3.69 -13.00
N LEU A 13 1.98 -3.18 -12.10
CA LEU A 13 3.34 -3.69 -11.85
C LEU A 13 3.38 -4.73 -10.72
N LEU A 14 2.25 -4.95 -10.05
CA LEU A 14 2.03 -6.03 -9.10
C LEU A 14 0.76 -6.79 -9.48
N HIS A 15 0.78 -8.09 -9.26
CA HIS A 15 -0.38 -8.96 -9.43
C HIS A 15 -1.30 -8.85 -8.20
N GLU A 16 -2.54 -8.43 -8.42
CA GLU A 16 -3.56 -8.38 -7.36
C GLU A 16 -4.04 -9.79 -6.99
N ASP A 17 -4.11 -10.69 -7.97
CA ASP A 17 -4.74 -12.00 -7.93
C ASP A 17 -3.85 -13.09 -7.31
N VAL A 18 -3.36 -12.84 -6.09
CA VAL A 18 -2.45 -13.74 -5.37
C VAL A 18 -2.99 -14.14 -3.99
N ASN A 19 -2.61 -15.32 -3.53
CA ASN A 19 -2.81 -15.72 -2.14
C ASN A 19 -1.70 -15.14 -1.27
N THR A 20 -2.09 -14.52 -0.15
CA THR A 20 -1.16 -13.99 0.86
C THR A 20 -1.49 -14.54 2.24
N VAL A 21 -0.62 -14.32 3.22
CA VAL A 21 -0.92 -14.62 4.63
C VAL A 21 -2.07 -13.78 5.19
N ALA A 22 -2.40 -12.65 4.56
CA ALA A 22 -3.49 -11.76 4.94
C ALA A 22 -4.82 -12.08 4.21
N GLY A 23 -4.87 -13.16 3.43
CA GLY A 23 -5.99 -13.50 2.56
C GLY A 23 -5.66 -13.36 1.08
N PHE A 24 -6.64 -13.59 0.22
CA PHE A 24 -6.51 -13.44 -1.23
C PHE A 24 -6.63 -11.96 -1.62
N GLY A 25 -5.70 -11.45 -2.42
CA GLY A 25 -5.64 -10.04 -2.82
C GLY A 25 -4.42 -9.31 -2.25
N LEU A 26 -3.57 -8.75 -3.13
CA LEU A 26 -2.42 -7.96 -2.67
C LEU A 26 -2.83 -6.58 -2.12
N SER A 27 -4.02 -6.10 -2.46
CA SER A 27 -4.62 -4.86 -1.96
C SER A 27 -4.71 -4.81 -0.42
N HIS A 28 -4.73 -5.95 0.29
CA HIS A 28 -4.62 -5.99 1.75
C HIS A 28 -3.37 -5.27 2.30
N TYR A 29 -2.28 -5.23 1.52
CA TYR A 29 -1.04 -4.53 1.89
C TYR A 29 -1.07 -3.01 1.64
N THR A 30 -2.21 -2.48 1.17
CA THR A 30 -2.53 -1.05 1.14
C THR A 30 -3.17 -0.54 2.44
N MET A 31 -3.50 -1.46 3.35
CA MET A 31 -4.00 -1.16 4.69
C MET A 31 -2.84 -1.00 5.68
N GLU A 32 -3.11 -0.35 6.81
CA GLU A 32 -2.17 -0.29 7.93
C GLU A 32 -2.84 -0.79 9.22
N PRO A 33 -2.13 -1.61 10.03
CA PRO A 33 -2.60 -1.98 11.35
C PRO A 33 -2.52 -0.77 12.28
N TRP A 34 -3.48 -0.65 13.18
CA TRP A 34 -3.47 0.38 14.21
C TRP A 34 -4.06 -0.15 15.52
N LEU A 35 -3.78 0.57 16.60
CA LEU A 35 -4.32 0.26 17.92
C LEU A 35 -5.65 0.99 18.10
N ASN A 36 -6.75 0.28 17.86
CA ASN A 36 -8.11 0.75 18.05
C ASN A 36 -8.58 0.41 19.48
N GLU A 37 -8.53 1.39 20.39
CA GLU A 37 -9.00 1.21 21.78
C GLU A 37 -8.40 -0.03 22.48
N GLY A 38 -7.10 -0.27 22.29
CA GLY A 38 -6.39 -1.41 22.90
C GLY A 38 -6.54 -2.73 22.12
N LYS A 39 -7.20 -2.73 20.97
CA LYS A 39 -7.33 -3.88 20.07
C LYS A 39 -6.61 -3.62 18.75
N LEU A 40 -6.04 -4.68 18.18
CA LEU A 40 -5.52 -4.65 16.82
C LEU A 40 -6.71 -4.50 15.85
N ASP A 41 -6.60 -3.54 14.95
CA ASP A 41 -7.55 -3.33 13.86
C ASP A 41 -6.81 -2.83 12.62
N TRP A 42 -7.48 -2.75 11.47
CA TRP A 42 -6.93 -2.31 10.20
C TRP A 42 -7.71 -1.12 9.65
N ARG A 43 -6.99 -0.18 9.04
CA ARG A 43 -7.59 0.99 8.38
C ARG A 43 -6.89 1.26 7.05
N GLU A 44 -7.52 2.12 6.25
CA GLU A 44 -6.92 2.61 5.01
C GLU A 44 -5.57 3.26 5.31
N GLY A 45 -4.50 2.76 4.69
CA GLY A 45 -3.18 3.36 4.80
C GLY A 45 -3.05 4.60 3.90
N ALA A 46 -1.94 5.33 4.03
CA ALA A 46 -1.70 6.51 3.22
C ALA A 46 -1.91 6.29 1.71
N THR A 47 -2.62 7.22 1.07
CA THR A 47 -3.01 7.14 -0.36
C THR A 47 -2.04 7.86 -1.30
N ALA A 48 -1.10 8.62 -0.75
CA ALA A 48 -0.07 9.38 -1.45
C ALA A 48 1.20 9.46 -0.58
N SER A 49 2.34 9.76 -1.20
CA SER A 49 3.58 10.03 -0.47
C SER A 49 3.47 11.31 0.34
N LEU A 50 4.18 11.36 1.48
CA LEU A 50 4.36 12.59 2.24
C LEU A 50 5.64 13.35 1.84
N ASP A 51 6.54 12.68 1.12
CA ASP A 51 7.76 13.25 0.55
C ASP A 51 8.08 12.52 -0.76
N ASP A 52 7.85 13.21 -1.88
CA ASP A 52 8.05 12.67 -3.22
C ASP A 52 9.54 12.46 -3.55
N ASN A 53 10.46 13.01 -2.76
CA ASN A 53 11.89 12.71 -2.87
C ASN A 53 12.28 11.38 -2.23
N ILE A 54 11.37 10.75 -1.46
CA ILE A 54 11.59 9.48 -0.76
C ILE A 54 10.77 8.35 -1.38
N ILE A 55 9.48 8.58 -1.63
CA ILE A 55 8.63 7.67 -2.41
C ILE A 55 8.02 8.46 -3.55
N ALA A 56 8.54 8.24 -4.76
CA ALA A 56 8.06 8.88 -5.96
C ALA A 56 6.79 8.20 -6.51
N THR A 57 6.10 8.89 -7.42
CA THR A 57 4.96 8.32 -8.18
C THR A 57 5.43 7.69 -9.48
N LEU A 58 4.62 6.82 -10.09
CA LEU A 58 4.93 6.26 -11.41
C LEU A 58 4.98 7.32 -12.52
N ARG A 59 4.26 8.43 -12.35
CA ARG A 59 4.28 9.55 -13.30
C ARG A 59 5.54 10.39 -13.23
N GLN A 60 6.20 10.40 -12.08
CA GLN A 60 7.42 11.17 -11.83
C GLN A 60 8.38 10.30 -11.03
N ALA A 61 8.95 9.29 -11.68
CA ALA A 61 9.97 8.44 -11.06
C ALA A 61 11.28 9.23 -10.82
N PHE A 62 12.13 8.71 -9.94
CA PHE A 62 13.47 9.25 -9.75
C PHE A 62 14.29 9.20 -11.05
N LEU A 63 15.16 10.19 -11.23
CA LEU A 63 16.14 10.27 -12.31
C LEU A 63 17.46 9.58 -11.94
#